data_AF-A0A1I7BB67-F1
#
_entry.id   AF-A0A1I7BB67-F1
#
_cell.length_a   1.000
_cell.length_b   1.000
_cell.length_c   1.000
_cell.angle_alpha   90.00
_cell.angle_beta   90.00
_cell.angle_gamma   90.00
#
_symmetry.space_group_name_H-M   'P 1'
#
loop_
_entity.id
_entity.type
_entity.pdbx_description
1 polymer ?
#
loop_
_entity_poly.entity_id
_entity_poly.type
_entity_poly.pdbx_seq_one_letter_code
_entity_poly.pdbx_strand_id
1 'polypeptide(L)'
;MLSRVNGFLSKKVELSEGVSTDGYSLIVRGILYFITASWIAFYPAYLLLIHMKVEKFFSYDVFVGGLFGIKSFVFLVFVLITISALYMWGFILIFRNAVTSKSNEMWFLGAVFVLVSLFFHLVMFSSGLSSGNPERILWLSALGFIFAVAISSYMANPLKNVISNWIAPLFGIIASATLPIFFTDVTSDIVKTGLENFRVGGSVQASIHKVENGDTIKAGKLLLLTPKYAYLREDDSGYISISRNNDTYVSVQ
;
A
#
# COMPACT_ATOMS: atom_id res chain seq x y z
N MET A 1 -39.05 17.30 -11.86
CA MET A 1 -37.58 17.16 -12.02
C MET A 1 -37.10 15.78 -11.54
N LEU A 2 -37.40 15.38 -10.31
CA LEU A 2 -37.06 14.04 -9.76
C LEU A 2 -37.58 12.84 -10.59
N SER A 3 -38.81 12.91 -11.12
CA SER A 3 -39.35 11.83 -11.97
C SER A 3 -38.62 11.68 -13.30
N ARG A 4 -38.12 12.79 -13.89
CA ARG A 4 -37.32 12.77 -15.12
C ARG A 4 -35.93 12.21 -14.87
N VAL A 5 -35.33 12.53 -13.72
CA VAL A 5 -34.03 11.96 -13.30
C VAL A 5 -34.16 10.46 -13.05
N ASN A 6 -35.20 10.03 -12.33
CA ASN A 6 -35.44 8.60 -12.07
C ASN A 6 -35.74 7.82 -13.36
N GLY A 7 -36.52 8.40 -14.29
CA GLY A 7 -36.78 7.81 -15.61
C GLY A 7 -35.52 7.72 -16.49
N PHE A 8 -34.59 8.68 -16.37
CA PHE A 8 -33.31 8.63 -17.06
C PHE A 8 -32.36 7.59 -16.46
N LEU A 9 -32.26 7.54 -15.13
CA LEU A 9 -31.35 6.65 -14.41
C LEU A 9 -31.80 5.19 -14.37
N SER A 10 -33.10 4.92 -14.51
CA SER A 10 -33.63 3.54 -14.62
C SER A 10 -33.57 2.98 -16.04
N LYS A 11 -33.27 3.82 -17.04
CA LYS A 11 -33.15 3.38 -18.43
C LYS A 11 -31.94 2.47 -18.59
N LYS A 12 -32.16 1.29 -19.15
CA LYS A 12 -31.08 0.36 -19.52
C LYS A 12 -30.28 0.93 -20.68
N VAL A 13 -28.98 1.04 -20.47
CA VAL A 13 -27.94 1.37 -21.45
C VAL A 13 -27.26 0.07 -21.85
N GLU A 14 -27.26 -0.24 -23.14
CA GLU A 14 -26.48 -1.35 -23.68
C GLU A 14 -25.03 -0.92 -23.86
N LEU A 15 -24.11 -1.69 -23.27
CA LEU A 15 -22.67 -1.39 -23.30
C LEU A 15 -21.91 -2.34 -24.22
N SER A 16 -22.41 -3.56 -24.43
CA SER A 16 -21.88 -4.58 -25.36
C SER A 16 -22.92 -5.71 -25.52
N GLU A 17 -22.68 -6.63 -26.46
CA GLU A 17 -23.54 -7.80 -26.69
C GLU A 17 -23.86 -8.54 -25.38
N GLY A 18 -25.15 -8.60 -25.01
CA GLY A 18 -25.62 -9.27 -23.80
C GLY A 18 -25.27 -8.56 -22.48
N VAL A 19 -24.94 -7.26 -22.51
CA VAL A 19 -24.60 -6.46 -21.33
C VAL A 19 -25.39 -5.14 -21.33
N SER A 20 -26.44 -5.09 -20.50
CA SER A 20 -27.23 -3.90 -20.23
C SER A 20 -27.07 -3.45 -18.78
N THR A 21 -26.95 -2.14 -18.52
CA THR A 21 -26.90 -1.56 -17.17
C THR A 21 -27.86 -0.38 -17.04
N ASP A 22 -28.39 -0.12 -15.85
CA ASP A 22 -29.06 1.16 -15.56
C ASP A 22 -28.04 2.25 -15.16
N GLY A 23 -28.48 3.51 -15.17
CA GLY A 23 -27.71 4.69 -14.80
C GLY A 23 -27.35 4.78 -13.32
N TYR A 24 -28.18 4.25 -12.42
CA TYR A 24 -27.84 4.17 -10.98
C TYR A 24 -26.59 3.30 -10.76
N SER A 25 -26.54 2.17 -11.44
CA SER A 25 -25.41 1.25 -11.35
C SER A 25 -24.13 1.85 -11.95
N LEU A 26 -24.22 2.64 -13.02
CA LEU A 26 -23.08 3.40 -13.55
C LEU A 26 -22.53 4.42 -12.54
N ILE A 27 -23.41 5.14 -11.84
CA ILE A 27 -23.00 6.11 -10.79
C ILE A 27 -22.29 5.40 -9.64
N VAL A 28 -22.88 4.31 -9.10
CA VAL A 28 -22.27 3.53 -8.02
C VAL A 28 -20.88 3.02 -8.42
N ARG A 29 -20.68 2.61 -9.69
CA ARG A 29 -19.38 2.17 -10.20
C ARG A 29 -18.36 3.29 -10.33
N GLY A 30 -18.76 4.44 -10.84
CA GLY A 30 -17.89 5.62 -10.90
C GLY A 30 -17.40 6.01 -9.50
N ILE A 31 -18.30 5.97 -8.53
CA ILE A 31 -17.99 6.20 -7.12
C ILE A 31 -17.03 5.14 -6.60
N LEU A 32 -17.30 3.84 -6.81
CA LEU A 32 -16.44 2.77 -6.30
C LEU A 32 -15.05 2.76 -6.94
N TYR A 33 -14.95 3.02 -8.24
CA TYR A 33 -13.66 3.18 -8.91
C TYR A 33 -12.87 4.33 -8.29
N PHE A 34 -13.53 5.49 -8.11
CA PHE A 34 -12.91 6.65 -7.48
C PHE A 34 -12.46 6.36 -6.04
N ILE A 35 -13.29 5.68 -5.24
CA ILE A 35 -12.95 5.27 -3.87
C ILE A 35 -11.76 4.31 -3.88
N THR A 36 -11.76 3.30 -4.76
CA THR A 36 -10.67 2.31 -4.84
C THR A 36 -9.36 2.96 -5.27
N ALA A 37 -9.39 3.81 -6.31
CA ALA A 37 -8.22 4.55 -6.76
C ALA A 37 -7.69 5.50 -5.68
N SER A 38 -8.60 6.20 -4.99
CA SER A 38 -8.25 7.07 -3.85
C SER A 38 -7.66 6.26 -2.70
N TRP A 39 -8.21 5.08 -2.41
CA TRP A 39 -7.69 4.18 -1.38
C TRP A 39 -6.28 3.71 -1.71
N ILE A 40 -6.02 3.25 -2.93
CA ILE A 40 -4.68 2.84 -3.37
C ILE A 40 -3.68 4.01 -3.27
N ALA A 41 -4.08 5.22 -3.68
CA ALA A 41 -3.24 6.41 -3.58
C ALA A 41 -2.97 6.84 -2.13
N PHE A 42 -3.94 6.66 -1.24
CA PHE A 42 -3.85 7.04 0.18
C PHE A 42 -3.21 5.95 1.05
N TYR A 43 -3.25 4.68 0.62
CA TYR A 43 -2.76 3.51 1.36
C TYR A 43 -1.39 3.69 2.03
N PRO A 44 -0.40 4.30 1.37
CA PRO A 44 0.92 4.42 1.96
C PRO A 44 0.99 5.49 3.06
N ALA A 45 0.24 6.59 2.91
CA ALA A 45 0.05 7.57 3.97
C ALA A 45 -0.66 6.94 5.17
N TYR A 46 -1.61 6.04 4.90
CA TYR A 46 -2.28 5.25 5.92
C TYR A 46 -1.32 4.30 6.68
N LEU A 47 -0.43 3.57 6.00
CA LEU A 47 0.61 2.77 6.67
C LEU A 47 1.54 3.64 7.52
N LEU A 48 1.91 4.82 7.03
CA LEU A 48 2.74 5.77 7.76
C LEU A 48 2.03 6.33 9.01
N LEU A 49 0.71 6.55 8.94
CA LEU A 49 -0.08 6.94 10.12
C LEU A 49 -0.09 5.85 11.21
N ILE A 50 -0.15 4.57 10.81
CA ILE A 50 -0.03 3.45 11.75
C ILE A 50 1.36 3.46 12.38
N HIS A 51 2.41 3.64 11.59
CA HIS A 51 3.78 3.75 12.09
C HIS A 51 3.94 4.92 13.09
N MET A 52 3.45 6.11 12.74
CA MET A 52 3.42 7.29 13.62
C MET A 52 2.71 7.01 14.94
N LYS A 53 1.58 6.29 14.89
CA LYS A 53 0.84 5.87 16.09
C LYS A 53 1.67 4.93 16.97
N VAL A 54 2.30 3.91 16.39
CA VAL A 54 3.12 2.93 17.13
C VAL A 54 4.36 3.59 17.73
N GLU A 55 5.05 4.42 16.96
CA GLU A 55 6.25 5.15 17.38
C GLU A 55 5.93 6.40 18.23
N LYS A 56 4.65 6.71 18.47
CA LYS A 56 4.19 7.84 19.31
C LYS A 56 4.70 9.21 18.87
N PHE A 57 4.75 9.47 17.56
CA PHE A 57 5.07 10.80 17.03
C PHE A 57 4.07 11.20 15.93
N PHE A 58 4.02 12.49 15.59
CA PHE A 58 3.14 12.96 14.52
C PHE A 58 3.82 14.08 13.72
N SER A 59 3.62 14.08 12.40
CA SER A 59 4.18 15.11 11.52
C SER A 59 3.13 15.64 10.53
N TYR A 60 2.76 16.91 10.67
CA TYR A 60 1.90 17.60 9.70
C TYR A 60 2.62 17.87 8.37
N ASP A 61 3.93 18.11 8.41
CA ASP A 61 4.71 18.49 7.22
C ASP A 61 4.77 17.37 6.18
N VAL A 62 4.74 16.11 6.61
CA VAL A 62 4.63 14.94 5.72
C VAL A 62 3.44 15.04 4.78
N PHE A 63 2.30 15.49 5.28
CA PHE A 63 1.04 15.51 4.53
C PHE A 63 0.87 16.79 3.69
N VAL A 64 1.48 17.90 4.11
CA VAL A 64 1.36 19.20 3.44
C VAL A 64 2.48 19.47 2.44
N GLY A 65 3.73 19.09 2.76
CA GLY A 65 4.93 19.49 2.01
C GLY A 65 5.93 18.36 1.68
N GLY A 66 5.90 17.23 2.39
CA GLY A 66 6.81 16.08 2.21
C GLY A 66 6.57 15.24 0.95
N LEU A 67 5.89 15.80 -0.05
CA LEU A 67 5.21 15.07 -1.12
C LEU A 67 6.12 14.42 -2.16
N PHE A 68 7.42 14.74 -2.27
CA PHE A 68 8.25 14.07 -3.28
C PHE A 68 8.96 12.84 -2.72
N GLY A 69 9.86 13.00 -1.74
CA GLY A 69 10.64 11.89 -1.19
C GLY A 69 9.79 10.78 -0.57
N ILE A 70 8.76 11.16 0.21
CA ILE A 70 7.86 10.18 0.81
C ILE A 70 7.00 9.52 -0.26
N LYS A 71 6.46 10.26 -1.25
CA LYS A 71 5.70 9.62 -2.35
C LYS A 71 6.56 8.70 -3.21
N SER A 72 7.80 9.05 -3.50
CA SER A 72 8.72 8.22 -4.28
C SER A 72 9.08 6.94 -3.52
N PHE A 73 9.40 7.04 -2.23
CA PHE A 73 9.60 5.89 -1.34
C PHE A 73 8.36 4.99 -1.33
N VAL A 74 7.21 5.60 -1.05
CA VAL A 74 5.91 4.96 -1.02
C VAL A 74 5.59 4.25 -2.33
N PHE A 75 5.85 4.91 -3.47
CA PHE A 75 5.60 4.36 -4.79
C PHE A 75 6.47 3.13 -5.03
N LEU A 76 7.75 3.20 -4.63
CA LEU A 76 8.68 2.08 -4.74
C LEU A 76 8.28 0.91 -3.83
N VAL A 77 7.82 1.18 -2.60
CA VAL A 77 7.25 0.16 -1.71
C VAL A 77 6.03 -0.49 -2.34
N PHE A 78 5.14 0.30 -2.96
CA PHE A 78 3.98 -0.23 -3.66
C PHE A 78 4.36 -1.10 -4.86
N VAL A 79 5.37 -0.71 -5.63
CA VAL A 79 5.93 -1.53 -6.73
C VAL A 79 6.49 -2.84 -6.19
N LEU A 80 7.25 -2.81 -5.09
CA LEU A 80 7.80 -4.02 -4.47
C LEU A 80 6.71 -4.94 -3.93
N ILE A 81 5.67 -4.39 -3.27
CA ILE A 81 4.52 -5.16 -2.81
C ILE A 81 3.80 -5.79 -4.01
N THR A 82 3.63 -5.04 -5.10
CA THR A 82 2.97 -5.53 -6.32
C THR A 82 3.77 -6.66 -6.96
N ILE A 83 5.08 -6.50 -7.13
CA ILE A 83 5.95 -7.54 -7.68
C ILE A 83 5.94 -8.79 -6.78
N SER A 84 6.03 -8.60 -5.46
CA SER A 84 5.97 -9.70 -4.49
C SER A 84 4.62 -10.41 -4.55
N ALA A 85 3.52 -9.66 -4.65
CA ALA A 85 2.17 -10.19 -4.80
C ALA A 85 2.02 -11.01 -6.10
N LEU A 86 2.63 -10.58 -7.21
CA LEU A 86 2.61 -11.32 -8.46
C LEU A 86 3.42 -12.62 -8.38
N TYR A 87 4.61 -12.60 -7.79
CA TYR A 87 5.40 -13.83 -7.64
C TYR A 87 4.74 -14.82 -6.68
N MET A 88 4.15 -14.34 -5.59
CA MET A 88 3.53 -15.20 -4.58
C MET A 88 2.11 -15.64 -4.98
N TRP A 89 1.31 -14.77 -5.60
CA TRP A 89 -0.11 -15.01 -5.81
C TRP A 89 -0.58 -14.77 -7.25
N GLY A 90 0.32 -14.52 -8.19
CA GLY A 90 -0.01 -14.27 -9.60
C GLY A 90 -0.72 -15.44 -10.29
N PHE A 91 -0.55 -16.67 -9.80
CA PHE A 91 -1.29 -17.84 -10.29
C PHE A 91 -2.81 -17.66 -10.19
N ILE A 92 -3.31 -16.88 -9.23
CA ILE A 92 -4.74 -16.55 -9.07
C ILE A 92 -5.26 -15.83 -10.33
N LEU A 93 -4.48 -14.89 -10.87
CA LEU A 93 -4.83 -14.16 -12.09
C LEU A 93 -4.91 -15.10 -13.29
N ILE A 94 -3.93 -16.01 -13.40
CA ILE A 94 -3.83 -16.96 -14.52
C ILE A 94 -4.95 -18.00 -14.47
N PHE A 95 -5.24 -18.60 -13.31
CA PHE A 95 -6.36 -19.53 -13.18
C PHE A 95 -7.70 -18.86 -13.40
N ARG A 96 -7.87 -17.62 -12.91
CA ARG A 96 -9.08 -16.86 -13.20
C ARG A 96 -9.27 -16.69 -14.70
N ASN A 97 -8.19 -16.34 -15.42
CA ASN A 97 -8.22 -16.23 -16.88
C ASN A 97 -8.49 -17.58 -17.56
N ALA A 98 -7.94 -18.69 -17.06
CA ALA A 98 -8.17 -20.03 -17.58
C ALA A 98 -9.64 -20.44 -17.47
N VAL A 99 -10.30 -20.13 -16.34
CA VAL A 99 -11.74 -20.37 -16.13
C VAL A 99 -12.59 -19.54 -17.08
N THR A 100 -12.26 -18.25 -17.26
CA THR A 100 -13.06 -17.34 -18.09
C THR A 100 -12.89 -17.58 -19.58
N SER A 101 -11.66 -17.88 -20.01
CA SER A 101 -11.34 -18.20 -21.42
C SER A 101 -11.62 -19.64 -21.80
N LYS A 102 -11.83 -20.54 -20.82
CA LYS A 102 -11.94 -21.99 -21.01
C LYS A 102 -10.74 -22.60 -21.78
N SER A 103 -9.55 -22.02 -21.62
CA SER A 103 -8.32 -22.45 -22.31
C SER A 103 -7.51 -23.43 -21.47
N ASN A 104 -7.18 -24.59 -22.05
CA ASN A 104 -6.32 -25.60 -21.41
C ASN A 104 -4.86 -25.13 -21.28
N GLU A 105 -4.39 -24.31 -22.22
CA GLU A 105 -3.06 -23.70 -22.19
C GLU A 105 -2.91 -22.78 -20.97
N MET A 106 -3.96 -22.01 -20.66
CA MET A 106 -3.98 -21.15 -19.47
C MET A 106 -4.04 -21.95 -18.16
N TRP A 107 -4.67 -23.13 -18.16
CA TRP A 107 -4.61 -24.04 -17.01
C TRP A 107 -3.20 -24.58 -16.79
N PHE A 108 -2.52 -25.00 -17.86
CA PHE A 108 -1.12 -25.43 -17.79
C PHE A 108 -0.20 -24.30 -17.31
N LEU A 109 -0.37 -23.10 -17.87
CA LEU A 109 0.36 -21.92 -17.42
C LEU A 109 0.08 -21.61 -15.94
N GLY A 110 -1.16 -21.75 -15.50
CA GLY A 110 -1.55 -21.61 -14.09
C GLY A 110 -0.81 -22.59 -13.19
N ALA A 111 -0.70 -23.86 -13.59
CA ALA A 111 0.07 -24.86 -12.86
C ALA A 111 1.57 -24.51 -12.76
N VAL A 112 2.18 -24.00 -13.85
CA VAL A 112 3.56 -23.50 -13.82
C VAL A 112 3.70 -22.34 -12.83
N PHE A 113 2.76 -21.39 -12.83
CA PHE A 113 2.75 -20.26 -11.89
C PHE A 113 2.52 -20.70 -10.44
N VAL A 114 1.82 -21.80 -10.18
CA VAL A 114 1.73 -22.39 -8.84
C VAL A 114 3.11 -22.89 -8.38
N LEU A 115 3.87 -23.56 -9.25
CA LEU A 115 5.23 -24.01 -8.89
C LEU A 115 6.15 -22.82 -8.60
N VAL A 116 6.08 -21.76 -9.41
CA VAL A 116 6.80 -20.50 -9.16
C VAL A 116 6.37 -19.90 -7.82
N SER A 117 5.06 -19.82 -7.56
CA SER A 117 4.50 -19.33 -6.30
C SER A 117 5.01 -20.12 -5.10
N LEU A 118 5.00 -21.45 -5.16
CA LEU A 118 5.50 -22.31 -4.10
C LEU A 118 7.00 -22.07 -3.85
N PHE A 119 7.80 -21.96 -4.91
CA PHE A 119 9.22 -21.64 -4.78
C PHE A 119 9.44 -20.29 -4.08
N PHE A 120 8.73 -19.23 -4.50
CA PHE A 120 8.86 -17.92 -3.87
C PHE A 120 8.36 -17.89 -2.43
N HIS A 121 7.28 -18.62 -2.12
CA HIS A 121 6.85 -18.79 -0.74
C HIS A 121 7.93 -19.46 0.10
N LEU A 122 8.52 -20.57 -0.38
CA LEU A 122 9.60 -21.26 0.34
C LEU A 122 10.81 -20.35 0.57
N VAL A 123 11.26 -19.62 -0.45
CA VAL A 123 12.38 -18.68 -0.33
C VAL A 123 12.08 -17.57 0.68
N MET A 124 10.91 -16.93 0.57
CA MET A 124 10.53 -15.82 1.44
C MET A 124 10.33 -16.28 2.88
N PHE A 125 9.64 -17.40 3.12
CA PHE A 125 9.43 -17.94 4.46
C PHE A 125 10.74 -18.43 5.09
N SER A 126 11.61 -19.09 4.33
CA SER A 126 12.94 -19.48 4.82
C SER A 126 13.77 -18.26 5.24
N SER A 127 13.72 -17.18 4.45
CA SER A 127 14.37 -15.91 4.77
C SER A 127 13.76 -15.26 6.02
N GLY A 128 12.43 -15.24 6.12
CA GLY A 128 11.69 -14.73 7.28
C GLY A 128 12.03 -15.48 8.57
N LEU A 129 12.08 -16.81 8.53
CA LEU A 129 12.48 -17.64 9.66
C LEU A 129 13.95 -17.40 10.05
N SER A 130 14.84 -17.32 9.07
CA SER A 130 16.29 -17.10 9.33
C SER A 130 16.57 -15.72 9.92
N SER A 131 15.77 -14.71 9.56
CA SER A 131 15.85 -13.35 10.10
C SER A 131 15.09 -13.16 11.41
N GLY A 132 14.42 -14.20 11.94
CA GLY A 132 13.63 -14.12 13.17
C GLY A 132 12.32 -13.32 13.04
N ASN A 133 11.91 -12.97 11.81
CA ASN A 133 10.75 -12.12 11.54
C ASN A 133 9.74 -12.79 10.58
N PRO A 134 9.24 -14.02 10.86
CA PRO A 134 8.31 -14.73 9.97
C PRO A 134 6.98 -13.99 9.80
N GLU A 135 6.57 -13.19 10.79
CA GLU A 135 5.34 -12.39 10.76
C GLU A 135 5.36 -11.35 9.64
N ARG A 136 6.52 -10.75 9.33
CA ARG A 136 6.66 -9.80 8.21
C ARG A 136 6.33 -10.47 6.87
N ILE A 137 6.78 -11.71 6.68
CA ILE A 137 6.54 -12.47 5.46
C ILE A 137 5.08 -12.89 5.35
N LEU A 138 4.49 -13.34 6.46
CA LEU A 138 3.05 -13.65 6.52
C LEU A 138 2.20 -12.42 6.18
N TRP A 139 2.55 -11.27 6.75
CA TRP A 139 1.86 -10.00 6.48
C TRP A 139 1.97 -9.59 5.01
N LEU A 140 3.18 -9.63 4.43
CA LEU A 140 3.39 -9.32 3.01
C LEU A 140 2.66 -10.29 2.09
N SER A 141 2.66 -11.59 2.43
CA SER A 141 1.93 -12.61 1.70
C SER A 141 0.42 -12.37 1.75
N ALA A 142 -0.14 -12.11 2.94
CA ALA A 142 -1.56 -11.85 3.12
C ALA A 142 -2.00 -10.59 2.36
N LEU A 143 -1.20 -9.52 2.41
CA LEU A 143 -1.47 -8.31 1.64
C LEU A 143 -1.40 -8.57 0.13
N GLY A 144 -0.40 -9.34 -0.32
CA GLY A 144 -0.27 -9.74 -1.72
C GLY A 144 -1.46 -10.58 -2.20
N PHE A 145 -1.97 -11.49 -1.36
CA PHE A 145 -3.16 -12.28 -1.64
C PHE A 145 -4.40 -11.39 -1.81
N ILE A 146 -4.61 -10.44 -0.90
CA ILE A 146 -5.72 -9.47 -0.97
C ILE A 146 -5.69 -8.72 -2.31
N PHE A 147 -4.51 -8.20 -2.70
CA PHE A 147 -4.37 -7.50 -3.98
C PHE A 147 -4.56 -8.42 -5.19
N ALA A 148 -4.01 -9.63 -5.18
CA ALA A 148 -4.17 -10.58 -6.28
C ALA A 148 -5.64 -10.97 -6.48
N VAL A 149 -6.38 -11.24 -5.41
CA VAL A 149 -7.83 -11.53 -5.47
C VAL A 149 -8.61 -10.31 -5.96
N ALA A 150 -8.32 -9.13 -5.42
CA ALA A 150 -8.97 -7.89 -5.84
C ALA A 150 -8.75 -7.63 -7.34
N ILE A 151 -7.51 -7.69 -7.82
CA ILE A 151 -7.15 -7.49 -9.24
C ILE A 151 -7.77 -8.57 -10.13
N SER A 152 -7.72 -9.85 -9.72
CA SER A 152 -8.32 -10.96 -10.48
C SER A 152 -9.81 -10.75 -10.74
N SER A 153 -10.50 -10.11 -9.80
CA SER A 153 -11.93 -9.83 -9.87
C SER A 153 -12.25 -8.81 -10.97
N TYR A 154 -11.32 -7.92 -11.30
CA TYR A 154 -11.44 -6.96 -12.40
C TYR A 154 -11.08 -7.56 -13.77
N MET A 155 -10.10 -8.48 -13.83
CA MET A 155 -9.62 -9.06 -15.10
C MET A 155 -10.65 -9.99 -15.78
N ALA A 156 -11.55 -10.61 -15.01
CA ALA A 156 -12.37 -11.73 -15.46
C ALA A 156 -13.55 -11.40 -16.40
N ASN A 157 -13.85 -10.12 -16.66
CA ASN A 157 -14.72 -9.61 -17.74
C ASN A 157 -14.88 -8.10 -17.53
N PRO A 158 -14.10 -7.24 -18.22
CA PRO A 158 -13.92 -5.84 -17.85
C PRO A 158 -15.19 -4.99 -17.91
N LEU A 159 -16.21 -5.36 -18.70
CA LEU A 159 -17.51 -4.69 -18.69
C LEU A 159 -18.55 -5.45 -17.85
N LYS A 160 -18.81 -6.73 -18.15
CA LYS A 160 -19.92 -7.49 -17.53
C LYS A 160 -19.74 -7.77 -16.02
N ASN A 161 -18.50 -7.97 -15.54
CA ASN A 161 -18.22 -8.24 -14.13
C ASN A 161 -17.96 -6.97 -13.31
N VAL A 162 -17.44 -5.89 -13.92
CA VAL A 162 -17.40 -4.58 -13.27
C VAL A 162 -18.81 -4.05 -12.99
N ILE A 163 -19.78 -4.50 -13.79
CA ILE A 163 -21.20 -4.21 -13.63
C ILE A 163 -21.82 -4.89 -12.40
N SER A 164 -21.44 -6.13 -12.09
CA SER A 164 -22.09 -6.96 -11.05
C SER A 164 -21.26 -7.16 -9.77
N ASN A 165 -19.94 -7.01 -9.81
CA ASN A 165 -19.03 -7.43 -8.74
C ASN A 165 -18.41 -6.25 -7.99
N TRP A 166 -19.24 -5.36 -7.44
CA TRP A 166 -18.82 -4.27 -6.56
C TRP A 166 -18.30 -4.76 -5.19
N ILE A 167 -18.62 -6.00 -4.83
CA ILE A 167 -18.24 -6.64 -3.58
C ILE A 167 -16.73 -6.87 -3.51
N ALA A 168 -16.10 -7.32 -4.59
CA ALA A 168 -14.66 -7.57 -4.61
C ALA A 168 -13.79 -6.31 -4.36
N PRO A 169 -14.02 -5.16 -5.02
CA PRO A 169 -13.39 -3.89 -4.69
C PRO A 169 -13.56 -3.51 -3.21
N LEU A 170 -14.81 -3.58 -2.72
CA LEU A 170 -15.13 -3.23 -1.34
C LEU A 170 -14.41 -4.14 -0.35
N PHE A 171 -14.42 -5.45 -0.59
CA PHE A 171 -13.72 -6.42 0.22
C PHE A 171 -12.21 -6.21 0.17
N GLY A 172 -11.65 -5.87 -1.00
CA GLY A 172 -10.25 -5.52 -1.16
C GLY A 172 -9.85 -4.31 -0.31
N ILE A 173 -10.68 -3.25 -0.31
CA ILE A 173 -10.47 -2.07 0.55
C ILE A 173 -10.57 -2.45 2.02
N ILE A 174 -11.64 -3.14 2.43
CA ILE A 174 -11.85 -3.53 3.83
C ILE A 174 -10.70 -4.42 4.30
N ALA A 175 -10.33 -5.46 3.56
CA ALA A 175 -9.26 -6.38 3.94
C ALA A 175 -7.90 -5.70 3.98
N SER A 176 -7.58 -4.85 3.00
CA SER A 176 -6.31 -4.11 3.01
C SER A 176 -6.26 -3.02 4.08
N ALA A 177 -7.39 -2.49 4.53
CA ALA A 177 -7.47 -1.59 5.68
C ALA A 177 -7.41 -2.33 7.02
N THR A 178 -8.05 -3.48 7.15
CA THR A 178 -8.10 -4.19 8.44
C THR A 178 -6.79 -4.88 8.76
N LEU A 179 -6.12 -5.48 7.77
CA LEU A 179 -4.87 -6.23 7.99
C LEU A 179 -3.80 -5.37 8.70
N PRO A 180 -3.49 -4.13 8.28
CA PRO A 180 -2.54 -3.28 8.98
C PRO A 180 -2.95 -2.88 10.41
N ILE A 181 -4.25 -2.77 10.70
CA ILE A 181 -4.78 -2.43 12.04
C ILE A 181 -4.65 -3.61 13.01
N PHE A 182 -4.88 -4.83 12.55
CA PHE A 182 -4.75 -6.02 13.40
C PHE A 182 -3.29 -6.39 13.66
N PHE A 183 -2.38 -5.99 12.77
CA PHE A 183 -0.95 -6.24 12.87
C PHE A 183 -0.16 -4.92 12.89
N THR A 184 -0.47 -4.04 13.84
CA THR A 184 0.13 -2.69 13.92
C THR A 184 1.64 -2.72 14.10
N ASP A 185 2.15 -3.67 14.90
CA ASP A 185 3.57 -3.76 15.20
C ASP A 185 4.36 -4.17 13.95
N VAL A 186 3.90 -5.23 13.26
CA VAL A 186 4.46 -5.68 11.97
C VAL A 186 4.37 -4.59 10.91
N THR A 187 3.24 -3.88 10.85
CA THR A 187 3.04 -2.77 9.91
C THR A 187 4.04 -1.65 10.16
N SER A 188 4.16 -1.22 11.42
CA SER A 188 5.10 -0.17 11.82
C SER A 188 6.53 -0.57 11.49
N ASP A 189 6.89 -1.82 11.74
CA ASP A 189 8.22 -2.38 11.53
C ASP A 189 8.60 -2.50 10.05
N ILE A 190 7.65 -2.80 9.17
CA ILE A 190 7.85 -2.74 7.71
C ILE A 190 8.08 -1.30 7.24
N VAL A 191 7.25 -0.35 7.71
CA VAL A 191 7.43 1.07 7.38
C VAL A 191 8.78 1.57 7.90
N LYS A 192 9.13 1.21 9.14
CA LYS A 192 10.41 1.50 9.78
C LYS A 192 11.59 1.01 8.94
N THR A 193 11.58 -0.27 8.55
CA THR A 193 12.61 -0.87 7.69
C THR A 193 12.76 -0.09 6.38
N GLY A 194 11.63 0.35 5.80
CA GLY A 194 11.67 1.20 4.63
C GLY A 194 12.33 2.56 4.91
N LEU A 195 11.91 3.28 5.96
CA LEU A 195 12.51 4.57 6.33
C LEU A 195 14.02 4.47 6.64
N GLU A 196 14.45 3.37 7.28
CA GLU A 196 15.85 3.06 7.58
C GLU A 196 16.67 2.89 6.29
N ASN A 197 16.19 2.10 5.35
CA ASN A 197 16.88 1.84 4.08
C ASN A 197 17.09 3.11 3.24
N PHE A 198 16.18 4.08 3.35
CA PHE A 198 16.31 5.38 2.68
C PHE A 198 17.04 6.43 3.54
N ARG A 199 17.47 6.09 4.75
CA ARG A 199 18.13 6.99 5.71
C ARG A 199 17.32 8.26 6.02
N VAL A 200 15.99 8.13 6.01
CA VAL A 200 15.06 9.24 6.27
C VAL A 200 14.27 9.05 7.57
N GLY A 201 14.57 8.03 8.37
CA GLY A 201 13.87 7.78 9.62
C GLY A 201 14.01 6.34 10.07
N GLY A 202 13.00 5.87 10.82
CA GLY A 202 12.95 4.50 11.28
C GLY A 202 13.95 4.15 12.38
N SER A 203 14.39 5.13 13.18
CA SER A 203 15.36 4.99 14.27
C SER A 203 16.84 4.86 13.85
N VAL A 204 17.19 5.23 12.62
CA VAL A 204 18.61 5.43 12.23
C VAL A 204 19.27 6.49 13.11
N GLN A 205 20.57 6.35 13.37
CA GLN A 205 21.29 7.34 14.17
C GLN A 205 21.52 8.60 13.34
N ALA A 206 21.16 9.75 13.91
CA ALA A 206 21.35 11.04 13.26
C ALA A 206 21.82 12.11 14.25
N SER A 207 22.52 13.08 13.71
CA SER A 207 22.94 14.28 14.42
C SER A 207 22.55 15.52 13.64
N ILE A 208 22.11 16.54 14.37
CA ILE A 208 21.66 17.81 13.81
C ILE A 208 22.72 18.84 14.17
N HIS A 209 23.23 19.53 13.15
CA HIS A 209 24.35 20.45 13.25
C HIS A 209 23.96 21.86 12.84
N LYS A 210 24.58 22.87 13.45
CA LYS A 210 24.56 24.24 12.93
C LYS A 210 25.44 24.35 11.70
N VAL A 211 24.98 25.07 10.68
CA VAL A 211 25.73 25.32 9.44
C VAL A 211 26.92 26.25 9.69
N GLU A 212 26.76 27.24 10.57
CA GLU A 212 27.77 28.28 10.83
C GLU A 212 29.10 27.72 11.36
N ASN A 213 29.03 26.77 12.29
CA ASN A 213 30.21 26.29 13.02
C ASN A 213 30.33 24.75 13.11
N GLY A 214 29.34 24.01 12.60
CA GLY A 214 29.32 22.55 12.65
C GLY A 214 28.92 21.96 14.00
N ASP A 215 28.58 22.80 15.00
CA ASP A 215 28.26 22.34 16.34
C ASP A 215 27.02 21.43 16.34
N THR A 216 27.11 20.34 17.10
CA THR A 216 25.99 19.42 17.28
C THR A 216 24.96 20.05 18.20
N ILE A 217 23.76 20.30 17.67
CA ILE A 217 22.60 20.76 18.44
C ILE A 217 22.04 19.59 19.26
N LYS A 218 21.84 18.44 18.60
CA LYS A 218 21.31 17.22 19.21
C LYS A 218 21.70 16.02 18.37
N ALA A 219 21.94 14.89 19.02
CA ALA A 219 22.11 13.59 18.39
C ALA A 219 21.11 12.59 19.00
N GLY A 220 20.67 11.62 18.20
CA GLY A 220 19.76 10.58 18.65
C GLY A 220 19.17 9.76 17.51
N LYS A 221 18.17 8.93 17.85
CA LYS A 221 17.46 8.10 16.87
C LYS A 221 16.47 8.96 16.09
N LEU A 222 16.62 8.99 14.77
CA LEU A 222 15.77 9.72 13.83
C LEU A 222 14.49 8.94 13.57
N LEU A 223 13.36 9.46 14.03
CA LEU A 223 12.04 8.89 13.75
C LEU A 223 11.64 9.17 12.32
N LEU A 224 11.78 10.43 11.90
CA LEU A 224 11.45 10.86 10.56
C LEU A 224 12.19 12.14 10.19
N LEU A 225 12.60 12.23 8.94
CA LEU A 225 13.15 13.42 8.32
C LEU A 225 12.19 13.93 7.26
N THR A 226 11.70 15.15 7.43
CA THR A 226 10.84 15.84 6.47
C THR A 226 11.57 17.06 5.92
N PRO A 227 11.08 17.72 4.85
CA PRO A 227 11.72 18.93 4.34
C PRO A 227 11.90 20.02 5.40
N LYS A 228 10.92 20.21 6.30
CA LYS A 228 10.95 21.29 7.29
C LYS A 228 11.41 20.86 8.68
N TYR A 229 11.38 19.58 9.02
CA TYR A 229 11.68 19.12 10.38
C TYR A 229 12.51 17.83 10.40
N ALA A 230 13.31 17.70 11.44
CA ALA A 230 13.90 16.44 11.87
C ALA A 230 13.25 16.03 13.20
N TYR A 231 12.68 14.84 13.25
CA TYR A 231 12.03 14.28 14.43
C TYR A 231 12.99 13.28 15.09
N LEU A 232 13.52 13.62 16.25
CA LEU A 232 14.41 12.75 17.03
C LEU A 232 13.66 12.17 18.23
N ARG A 233 13.96 10.92 18.58
CA ARG A 233 13.53 10.27 19.82
C ARG A 233 14.22 10.93 21.01
N GLU A 234 13.45 11.37 22.00
CA GLU A 234 13.99 11.95 23.24
C GLU A 234 14.10 10.91 24.35
N ASP A 235 13.06 10.09 24.53
CA ASP A 235 12.94 8.99 25.50
C ASP A 235 11.99 7.90 24.94
N ASP A 236 11.69 6.82 25.67
CA ASP A 236 10.83 5.68 25.24
C ASP A 236 9.42 6.07 24.73
N SER A 237 8.94 7.28 25.02
CA SER A 237 7.65 7.78 24.50
C SER A 237 7.66 9.21 23.97
N GLY A 238 8.80 9.90 24.01
CA GLY A 238 8.92 11.31 23.65
C GLY A 238 9.61 11.53 22.30
N TYR A 239 9.32 12.65 21.65
CA TYR A 239 10.07 13.11 20.47
C TYR A 239 10.27 14.61 20.52
N ILE A 240 11.40 15.05 19.97
CA ILE A 240 11.68 16.47 19.70
C ILE A 240 11.64 16.70 18.20
N SER A 241 10.99 17.80 17.79
CA SER A 241 11.00 18.28 16.41
C SER A 241 11.93 19.49 16.31
N ILE A 242 12.97 19.37 15.47
CA ILE A 242 13.90 20.47 15.20
C ILE A 242 13.67 20.98 13.77
N SER A 243 13.49 22.28 13.62
CA SER A 243 13.28 22.92 12.32
C SER A 243 14.53 22.82 11.46
N ARG A 244 14.36 22.48 10.19
CA ARG A 244 15.40 22.46 9.14
C ARG A 244 15.36 23.79 8.39
N ASN A 245 15.97 24.80 8.98
CA ASN A 245 16.16 26.10 8.34
C ASN A 245 17.53 26.12 7.65
N ASN A 246 17.85 27.20 6.92
CA ASN A 246 19.13 27.39 6.24
C ASN A 246 20.36 27.32 7.18
N ASP A 247 20.14 27.37 8.49
CA ASP A 247 21.19 27.37 9.51
C ASP A 247 21.43 25.98 10.12
N THR A 248 20.73 24.95 9.66
CA THR A 248 20.81 23.58 10.21
C THR A 248 20.92 22.52 9.13
N TYR A 249 21.75 21.50 9.34
CA TYR A 249 21.79 20.31 8.51
C TYR A 249 21.75 19.02 9.35
N VAL A 250 21.31 17.94 8.72
CA VAL A 250 21.17 16.62 9.36
C VAL A 250 22.20 15.67 8.76
N SER A 251 23.00 15.05 9.61
CA SER A 251 23.89 13.95 9.25
C SER A 251 23.25 12.64 9.71
N VAL A 252 23.14 11.67 8.80
CA VAL A 252 22.57 10.34 9.08
C VAL A 252 23.68 9.31 8.86
N GLN A 253 23.92 8.48 9.88
CA GLN A 253 24.95 7.44 9.86
C GLN A 253 24.44 6.18 9.14
#